data_AF-A0A970H9G9-F1
#
_entry.id   AF-A0A970H9G9-F1
#
_cell.length_a   1.000
_cell.length_b   1.000
_cell.length_c   1.000
_cell.angle_alpha   90.00
_cell.angle_beta   90.00
_cell.angle_gamma   90.00
#
_symmetry.space_group_name_H-M   'P 1'
#
loop_
_entity.id
_entity.type
_entity.pdbx_description
1 polymer ?
#
loop_
_entity_poly.entity_id
_entity_poly.type
_entity_poly.pdbx_seq_one_letter_code
_entity_poly.pdbx_strand_id
1 'polypeptide(L)' 'MSLEQILVKIKKAAVRLAAAETEVKNRALQQIADRLLEREEAIFRANEADLERSRAENLAAPLLKRLKFDAAKLAEVV' A
#
# COMPACT_ATOMS: atom_id res chain seq x y z
N MET A 1 -13.28 -13.32 6.30
CA MET A 1 -13.01 -14.08 5.07
C MET A 1 -12.07 -15.22 5.42
N SER A 2 -12.30 -16.43 4.91
CA SER A 2 -11.36 -17.54 5.10
C SER A 2 -10.19 -17.46 4.11
N LEU A 3 -9.09 -18.17 4.42
CA LEU A 3 -7.95 -18.27 3.51
C LEU A 3 -8.37 -18.85 2.15
N GLU A 4 -9.22 -19.90 2.13
CA GLU A 4 -9.68 -20.48 0.87
C GLU A 4 -10.42 -19.45 0.02
N GLN A 5 -11.26 -18.61 0.63
CA GLN A 5 -11.99 -17.55 -0.07
C GLN A 5 -11.04 -16.51 -0.67
N ILE A 6 -9.94 -16.17 0.03
CA ILE A 6 -8.91 -15.24 -0.49
C ILE A 6 -8.23 -15.86 -1.71
N LEU A 7 -7.79 -17.11 -1.61
CA LEU A 7 -7.09 -17.81 -2.70
C LEU A 7 -7.97 -17.93 -3.97
N VAL A 8 -9.26 -18.23 -3.81
CA VAL A 8 -10.21 -18.28 -4.93
C VAL A 8 -10.34 -16.91 -5.60
N LYS A 9 -10.42 -15.82 -4.83
CA LYS A 9 -10.49 -14.46 -5.40
C LYS A 9 -9.21 -14.07 -6.12
N ILE A 10 -8.04 -14.37 -5.54
CA ILE A 10 -6.74 -14.11 -6.16
C ILE A 10 -6.63 -14.85 -7.50
N LYS A 11 -6.94 -16.15 -7.52
CA LYS A 11 -6.85 -16.96 -8.75
C LYS A 11 -7.75 -16.41 -9.86
N LYS A 12 -8.96 -15.97 -9.54
CA LYS A 12 -9.87 -15.34 -10.50
C LYS A 12 -9.37 -13.98 -10.99
N ALA A 13 -8.84 -13.15 -10.10
CA ALA A 13 -8.31 -11.83 -10.45
C ALA A 13 -7.05 -11.93 -11.32
N ALA A 14 -6.15 -12.86 -11.03
CA ALA A 14 -4.90 -13.06 -11.76
C ALA A 14 -5.13 -13.34 -13.25
N VAL A 15 -6.11 -14.19 -13.59
CA VAL A 15 -6.46 -14.48 -14.99
C VAL A 15 -6.91 -13.22 -15.73
N ARG A 16 -7.76 -12.40 -15.10
CA ARG A 16 -8.25 -11.15 -15.69
C ARG A 16 -7.14 -10.11 -15.84
N LEU A 17 -6.25 -10.01 -14.86
CA LEU A 17 -5.13 -9.08 -14.89
C LEU A 17 -4.11 -9.46 -15.97
N ALA A 18 -3.83 -10.76 -16.13
CA ALA A 18 -2.91 -11.26 -17.17
C ALA A 18 -3.43 -10.96 -18.58
N ALA A 19 -4.74 -11.04 -18.80
CA ALA A 19 -5.38 -10.72 -20.08
C ALA A 19 -5.58 -9.22 -20.33
N ALA A 20 -5.33 -8.35 -19.34
CA ALA A 20 -5.54 -6.92 -19.48
C ALA A 20 -4.48 -6.27 -20.39
N GLU A 21 -4.94 -5.37 -21.25
CA GLU A 21 -4.09 -4.54 -22.11
C GLU A 21 -3.17 -3.65 -21.28
N THR A 22 -2.01 -3.31 -21.85
CA THR A 22 -1.01 -2.45 -21.21
C THR A 22 -1.59 -1.09 -20.84
N GLU A 23 -2.41 -0.47 -21.70
CA GLU A 23 -3.04 0.82 -21.44
C GLU A 23 -4.00 0.80 -20.25
N VAL A 24 -4.72 -0.31 -20.05
CA VAL A 24 -5.61 -0.47 -18.89
C VAL A 24 -4.78 -0.58 -17.61
N LYS A 25 -3.67 -1.33 -17.65
CA LYS A 25 -2.76 -1.48 -16.52
C LYS A 25 -2.10 -0.15 -16.15
N ASN A 26 -1.58 0.59 -17.13
CA ASN A 26 -0.96 1.89 -16.90
C ASN A 26 -1.94 2.91 -16.30
N ARG A 27 -3.18 2.95 -16.81
CA ARG A 27 -4.23 3.82 -16.26
C ARG A 27 -4.59 3.45 -14.83
N ALA A 28 -4.63 2.15 -14.50
CA ALA A 28 -4.86 1.71 -13.13
C ALA A 28 -3.73 2.13 -12.19
N LEU A 29 -2.46 2.05 -12.64
CA LEU A 29 -1.31 2.53 -11.87
C LEU A 29 -1.37 4.04 -11.63
N GLN A 30 -1.69 4.83 -12.66
CA GLN A 30 -1.86 6.29 -12.51
C GLN A 30 -2.96 6.62 -11.50
N GLN A 31 -4.11 5.95 -11.60
CA GLN A 31 -5.20 6.16 -10.65
C GLN A 31 -4.78 5.76 -9.21
N ILE A 32 -3.96 4.73 -9.04
CA ILE A 32 -3.44 4.39 -7.71
C ILE A 32 -2.56 5.51 -7.18
N ALA A 33 -1.65 6.05 -8.00
CA ALA A 33 -0.80 7.19 -7.62
C ALA A 33 -1.64 8.41 -7.22
N ASP A 34 -2.63 8.78 -8.04
CA ASP A 34 -3.54 9.89 -7.77
C ASP A 34 -4.28 9.68 -6.44
N ARG A 35 -4.76 8.44 -6.18
CA ARG A 35 -5.46 8.11 -4.92
C ARG A 35 -4.54 8.14 -3.71
N LEU A 36 -3.26 7.79 -3.85
CA LEU A 36 -2.30 7.90 -2.76
C LEU A 36 -2.08 9.36 -2.37
N LEU A 37 -1.97 10.26 -3.37
CA LEU A 37 -1.88 11.71 -3.15
C LEU A 37 -3.17 12.27 -2.52
N GLU A 38 -4.34 11.94 -3.07
CA GLU A 38 -5.63 12.39 -2.53
C GLU A 38 -5.88 11.95 -1.07
N ARG A 39 -5.23 10.87 -0.62
CA ARG A 39 -5.44 10.26 0.69
C ARG A 39 -4.22 10.37 1.60
N GLU A 40 -3.24 11.20 1.25
CA GLU A 40 -1.95 11.28 1.93
C GLU A 40 -2.09 11.50 3.45
N GLU A 41 -2.94 12.44 3.87
CA GLU A 41 -3.14 12.75 5.29
C GLU A 41 -3.68 11.55 6.08
N ALA A 42 -4.60 10.79 5.47
CA ALA A 42 -5.19 9.62 6.10
C ALA A 42 -4.15 8.49 6.22
N ILE A 43 -3.29 8.33 5.21
CA ILE A 43 -2.21 7.35 5.20
C ILE A 43 -1.15 7.71 6.25
N PHE A 44 -0.70 8.98 6.30
CA PHE A 44 0.29 9.43 7.30
C PHE A 44 -0.24 9.29 8.72
N ARG A 45 -1.50 9.65 8.96
CA ARG A 45 -2.12 9.48 10.29
C ARG A 45 -2.17 8.01 10.71
N ALA A 46 -2.49 7.11 9.80
CA ALA A 46 -2.50 5.67 10.08
C ALA A 46 -1.07 5.15 10.36
N ASN A 47 -0.08 5.59 9.56
CA ASN A 47 1.32 5.19 9.76
C ASN A 47 1.89 5.73 11.08
N GLU A 48 1.52 6.94 11.50
CA GLU A 48 1.94 7.50 12.79
C GLU A 48 1.41 6.65 13.95
N ALA A 49 0.16 6.20 13.90
CA ALA A 49 -0.38 5.29 14.90
C ALA A 49 0.38 3.93 14.93
N ASP A 50 0.80 3.42 13.77
CA ASP A 50 1.64 2.22 13.70
C ASP A 50 3.04 2.46 14.28
N LEU A 51 3.66 3.62 14.00
CA LEU A 51 4.96 4.00 14.56
C LEU A 51 4.89 4.09 16.09
N GLU A 52 3.88 4.75 16.65
CA GLU A 52 3.73 4.88 18.09
C GLU A 52 3.51 3.52 18.77
N ARG A 53 2.69 2.64 18.17
CA ARG A 53 2.55 1.25 18.64
C ARG A 53 3.89 0.52 18.61
N SER A 54 4.62 0.61 17.51
CA SER A 54 5.91 -0.08 17.36
C SER A 54 7.01 0.49 18.26
N ARG A 55 6.98 1.79 18.59
CA ARG A 55 7.85 2.37 19.62
C ARG A 55 7.55 1.78 20.99
N ALA A 56 6.27 1.66 21.36
CA ALA A 56 5.84 1.07 22.62
C ALA A 56 6.24 -0.42 22.73
N GLU A 57 6.26 -1.14 21.61
CA GLU A 57 6.73 -2.53 21.51
C GLU A 57 8.27 -2.65 21.45
N ASN A 58 9.02 -1.55 21.59
CA ASN A 58 10.49 -1.49 21.51
C ASN A 58 11.05 -2.04 20.18
N LEU A 59 10.36 -1.79 19.06
CA LEU A 59 10.86 -2.16 17.74
C LEU A 59 12.19 -1.43 17.47
N ALA A 60 13.17 -2.17 16.94
CA ALA A 60 14.49 -1.62 16.67
C ALA A 60 14.45 -0.40 15.73
N ALA A 61 15.26 0.62 16.02
CA ALA A 61 15.30 1.87 15.27
C ALA A 61 15.47 1.71 13.73
N PRO A 62 16.28 0.76 13.20
CA PRO A 62 16.35 0.53 11.76
C PRO A 62 15.03 0.06 11.14
N LEU A 63 14.20 -0.67 11.89
CA LEU A 63 12.89 -1.14 11.43
C LEU A 63 11.84 -0.04 11.53
N LEU A 64 11.87 0.80 12.57
CA LEU A 64 11.04 2.00 12.65
C LEU A 64 11.31 2.95 11.46
N LYS A 65 12.58 3.12 11.07
CA LYS A 65 12.94 3.92 9.89
C LYS A 65 12.34 3.35 8.59
N ARG A 66 12.24 2.02 8.47
CA ARG A 66 11.61 1.35 7.31
C ARG A 66 10.07 1.43 7.35
N LEU A 67 9.49 1.48 8.54
CA LEU A 67 8.04 1.59 8.75
C LEU A 67 7.53 3.00 8.45
N LYS A 68 8.34 4.03 8.75
CA LYS A 68 7.96 5.43 8.55
C LYS A 68 7.59 5.72 7.09
N PHE A 69 6.41 6.28 6.90
CA PHE A 69 5.87 6.72 5.61
C PHE A 69 5.42 8.18 5.74
N ASP A 70 6.18 9.09 5.15
CA ASP A 70 5.95 10.54 5.17
C ASP A 70 5.88 11.12 3.76
N ALA A 71 5.73 12.44 3.63
CA ALA A 71 5.62 13.12 2.35
C ALA A 71 6.83 12.86 1.42
N ALA A 72 8.04 12.76 1.98
CA ALA A 72 9.22 12.43 1.18
C ALA A 72 9.11 11.00 0.62
N LYS A 73 8.65 10.05 1.44
CA LYS A 73 8.44 8.67 0.98
C LYS A 73 7.30 8.55 -0.03
N LEU A 74 6.23 9.33 0.13
CA LEU A 74 5.14 9.38 -0.84
C LEU A 74 5.63 9.90 -2.19
N ALA A 75 6.41 10.99 -2.22
CA ALA A 75 6.96 11.55 -3.44
C ALA A 75 7.93 10.62 -4.19
N GLU A 76 8.55 9.64 -3.51
CA GLU A 76 9.39 8.63 -4.17
C GLU A 76 8.59 7.50 -4.85
N VAL A 77 7.33 7.29 -4.45
CA VAL A 77 6.53 6.14 -4.92
C VAL A 77 5.40 6.51 -5.88
N VAL A 78 5.08 7.79 -6.02
CA VAL A 78 4.10 8.31 -6.98
C VAL A 78 4.76 8.98 -8.19
#